data_AF-A0A7J4TRL4-F1
#
_entry.id   AF-A0A7J4TRL4-F1
#
_cell.length_a   1.000
_cell.length_b   1.000
_cell.length_c   1.000
_cell.angle_alpha   90.00
_cell.angle_beta   90.00
_cell.angle_gamma   90.00
#
_symmetry.space_group_name_H-M   'P 1'
#
loop_
_entity.id
_entity.type
_entity.pdbx_description
1 polymer ?
#
loop_
_entity_poly.entity_id
_entity_poly.type
_entity_poly.pdbx_seq_one_letter_code
_entity_poly.pdbx_strand_id
1 'polypeptide(L)'
;MDIAKKRLPMRILSFTKIFSLLLVALLLLLTACGGDGDKKGGQLASETPFIGGNTGLTIKFVPGAPPDEVTDNRNFPFGVSLQIENNGETEVQAGPENGYIKLLGINPVDFGVPLDHPAPAQFLKAP
;
A
#
# COMPACT_ATOMS: atom_id res chain seq x y z
N MET A 1 -36.19 -9.21 -68.96
CA MET A 1 -35.24 -9.20 -67.83
C MET A 1 -35.82 -10.09 -66.75
N ASP A 2 -35.52 -11.40 -66.80
CA ASP A 2 -36.02 -12.37 -65.83
C ASP A 2 -34.98 -12.61 -64.73
N ILE A 3 -35.32 -12.23 -63.50
CA ILE A 3 -34.50 -12.45 -62.31
C ILE A 3 -34.90 -13.81 -61.73
N ALA A 4 -34.12 -14.83 -62.08
CA ALA A 4 -34.27 -16.18 -61.55
C ALA A 4 -33.99 -16.20 -60.03
N LYS A 5 -35.05 -16.40 -59.22
CA LYS A 5 -34.95 -16.71 -57.78
C LYS A 5 -34.35 -18.11 -57.60
N LYS A 6 -33.04 -18.20 -57.33
CA LYS A 6 -32.42 -19.41 -56.76
C LYS A 6 -32.93 -19.60 -55.32
N ARG A 7 -33.93 -20.48 -55.15
CA ARG A 7 -34.26 -21.03 -53.83
C ARG A 7 -33.20 -22.08 -53.48
N LEU A 8 -32.34 -21.77 -52.52
CA LEU A 8 -31.44 -22.77 -51.95
C LEU A 8 -32.28 -23.80 -51.17
N PRO A 9 -32.05 -25.12 -51.36
CA PRO A 9 -32.77 -26.14 -50.61
C PRO A 9 -32.29 -26.11 -49.17
N MET A 10 -33.14 -25.60 -48.27
CA MET A 10 -32.96 -25.74 -46.83
C MET A 10 -33.13 -27.23 -46.51
N ARG A 11 -32.03 -27.99 -46.53
CA ARG A 11 -32.00 -29.38 -46.09
C ARG A 11 -32.37 -29.37 -44.61
N ILE A 12 -33.59 -29.81 -44.31
CA ILE A 12 -34.09 -30.02 -42.94
C ILE A 12 -33.01 -30.82 -42.20
N LEU A 13 -32.26 -30.16 -41.31
CA LEU A 13 -31.26 -30.84 -40.50
C LEU A 13 -32.00 -31.91 -39.72
N SER A 14 -31.56 -33.17 -39.88
CA SER A 14 -32.21 -34.30 -39.21
C SER A 14 -32.27 -34.05 -37.71
N PHE A 15 -33.37 -34.45 -37.07
CA PHE A 15 -33.63 -34.22 -35.64
C PHE A 15 -32.45 -34.63 -34.74
N THR A 16 -31.74 -35.69 -35.13
CA THR A 16 -30.49 -36.16 -34.50
C THR A 16 -29.34 -35.16 -34.54
N LYS A 17 -29.20 -34.38 -35.62
CA LYS A 17 -28.19 -33.33 -35.76
C LYS A 17 -28.55 -32.09 -34.94
N ILE A 18 -29.83 -31.74 -34.88
CA ILE A 18 -30.31 -30.63 -34.04
C ILE A 18 -30.09 -30.97 -32.57
N PHE A 19 -30.46 -32.18 -32.14
CA PHE A 19 -30.25 -32.65 -30.78
C PHE A 19 -28.76 -32.68 -30.40
N SER A 20 -27.89 -33.17 -31.30
CA SER A 20 -26.44 -33.16 -31.09
C SER A 20 -25.88 -31.73 -30.95
N LEU A 21 -26.34 -30.79 -31.78
CA LEU A 21 -25.96 -29.37 -31.69
C LEU A 21 -26.39 -28.73 -30.37
N LEU A 22 -27.60 -29.05 -29.90
CA LEU A 22 -28.16 -28.52 -28.65
C LEU A 22 -27.42 -29.08 -27.42
N LEU A 23 -27.04 -30.37 -27.47
CA LEU A 23 -26.24 -31.01 -26.43
C LEU A 23 -24.84 -30.39 -26.32
N VAL A 24 -24.18 -30.16 -27.46
CA VAL A 24 -22.86 -29.50 -27.50
C VAL A 24 -22.93 -28.06 -26.99
N ALA A 25 -23.97 -27.31 -27.35
CA ALA A 25 -24.19 -25.95 -26.85
C ALA A 25 -24.42 -25.92 -25.33
N LEU A 26 -25.18 -26.89 -24.79
CA LEU A 26 -25.41 -27.03 -23.36
C LEU A 26 -24.11 -27.36 -22.59
N LEU A 27 -23.29 -28.26 -23.15
CA LEU A 27 -21.96 -28.59 -22.59
C LEU A 27 -21.05 -27.36 -22.52
N LEU A 28 -21.08 -26.50 -23.55
CA LEU A 28 -20.31 -25.24 -23.56
C LEU A 28 -20.79 -24.26 -22.47
N LEU A 29 -22.11 -24.14 -22.26
CA LEU A 29 -22.68 -23.29 -21.21
C LEU A 29 -22.31 -23.75 -19.79
N LEU A 30 -22.19 -25.06 -19.58
CA LEU A 30 -21.77 -25.60 -18.28
C LEU A 30 -20.29 -25.32 -17.98
N THR A 31 -19.41 -25.33 -18.99
CA THR A 31 -17.99 -24.94 -18.81
C THR A 31 -17.80 -23.45 -18.51
N ALA A 32 -18.79 -22.60 -18.85
CA ALA A 32 -18.76 -21.17 -18.57
C ALA A 32 -19.24 -20.81 -17.14
N CYS A 33 -19.83 -21.74 -16.39
CA CYS A 33 -20.30 -21.55 -15.02
C CYS A 33 -19.30 -22.10 -13.98
N GLY A 34 -18.02 -21.89 -14.24
CA GLY A 34 -16.89 -22.22 -13.35
C GLY A 34 -15.86 -21.10 -13.30
N GLY A 35 -16.32 -19.86 -13.54
CA GLY A 35 -15.51 -18.66 -13.34
C GLY A 35 -15.33 -18.40 -11.86
N ASP A 36 -14.43 -19.14 -11.22
CA ASP A 36 -13.53 -18.52 -10.25
C ASP A 36 -12.65 -17.57 -11.08
N GLY A 37 -13.27 -16.44 -11.43
CA GLY A 37 -12.65 -15.39 -12.19
C GLY A 37 -11.47 -14.92 -11.38
N ASP A 38 -10.29 -15.23 -11.90
CA ASP A 38 -9.03 -14.54 -11.65
C ASP A 38 -9.37 -13.06 -11.36
N LYS A 39 -9.45 -12.69 -10.07
CA LYS A 39 -9.64 -11.32 -9.61
C LYS A 39 -8.33 -10.58 -9.86
N LYS A 40 -7.90 -10.50 -11.12
CA LYS A 40 -6.98 -9.49 -11.62
C LYS A 40 -7.77 -8.21 -11.82
N GLY A 41 -8.15 -7.64 -10.69
CA GLY A 41 -8.99 -6.48 -10.56
C GLY A 41 -9.19 -6.20 -9.08
N GLY A 42 -8.13 -5.71 -8.44
CA GLY A 42 -8.14 -5.21 -7.07
C GLY A 42 -8.63 -6.24 -6.06
N GLN A 43 -7.71 -7.05 -5.53
CA GLN A 43 -7.88 -7.47 -4.15
C GLN A 43 -8.09 -6.19 -3.35
N LEU A 44 -9.34 -5.95 -2.92
CA LEU A 44 -9.64 -4.94 -1.91
C LEU A 44 -8.90 -5.42 -0.66
N ALA A 45 -7.66 -4.97 -0.55
CA ALA A 45 -6.94 -4.95 0.68
C ALA A 45 -7.80 -4.13 1.65
N SER A 46 -8.29 -4.80 2.70
CA SER A 46 -9.10 -4.27 3.79
C SER A 46 -10.56 -3.92 3.46
N GLU A 47 -11.49 -4.54 4.20
CA GLU A 47 -12.94 -4.28 4.14
C GLU A 47 -13.36 -2.95 4.78
N THR A 48 -12.41 -2.16 5.28
CA THR A 48 -12.65 -0.81 5.76
C THR A 48 -12.17 0.18 4.71
N PRO A 49 -13.06 0.93 4.02
CA PRO A 49 -12.62 2.06 3.22
C PRO A 49 -11.77 2.98 4.11
N PHE A 50 -10.66 3.52 3.60
CA PHE A 50 -9.85 4.50 4.33
C PHE A 50 -10.74 5.70 4.70
N ILE A 51 -10.99 5.89 6.00
CA ILE A 51 -11.84 6.98 6.52
C ILE A 51 -10.98 8.21 6.87
N GLY A 52 -9.67 8.02 7.12
CA GLY A 52 -8.80 8.98 7.80
C GLY A 52 -8.22 10.14 6.97
N GLY A 53 -7.95 11.25 7.66
CA GLY A 53 -7.42 12.51 7.09
C GLY A 53 -5.94 12.51 6.68
N ASN A 54 -5.36 13.69 6.44
CA ASN A 54 -4.01 13.86 5.87
C ASN A 54 -2.85 13.76 6.90
N THR A 55 -3.09 13.28 8.13
CA THR A 55 -2.09 13.27 9.20
C THR A 55 -2.00 11.89 9.85
N GLY A 56 -0.90 11.17 9.61
CA GLY A 56 -0.65 9.85 10.20
C GLY A 56 0.12 9.89 11.52
N LEU A 57 1.10 10.78 11.64
CA LEU A 57 1.88 10.97 12.87
C LEU A 57 1.88 12.44 13.25
N THR A 58 1.74 12.72 14.53
CA THR A 58 2.05 14.04 15.09
C THR A 58 3.31 13.96 15.93
N ILE A 59 4.27 14.83 15.64
CA ILE A 59 5.56 14.88 16.30
C ILE A 59 5.72 16.29 16.88
N LYS A 60 6.05 16.37 18.16
CA LYS A 60 6.31 17.65 18.84
C LYS A 60 7.41 17.48 19.89
N PHE A 61 8.13 18.57 20.17
CA PHE A 61 8.98 18.61 21.36
C PHE A 61 8.14 18.60 22.62
N VAL A 62 8.64 17.90 23.62
CA VAL A 62 8.09 18.02 24.97
C VAL A 62 8.41 19.44 25.46
N PRO A 63 7.45 20.18 26.05
CA PRO A 63 7.71 21.52 26.55
C PRO A 63 8.93 21.57 27.48
N GLY A 64 9.88 22.47 27.19
CA GLY A 64 11.13 22.61 27.93
C GLY A 64 12.23 21.60 27.58
N ALA A 65 12.01 20.71 26.60
CA ALA A 65 12.99 19.72 26.14
C ALA A 65 12.98 19.61 24.60
N PRO A 66 13.75 20.45 23.88
CA PRO A 66 14.90 21.19 24.39
C PRO A 66 14.53 22.49 25.12
N PRO A 67 15.42 23.03 25.96
CA PRO A 67 15.37 24.41 26.40
C PRO A 67 15.39 25.37 25.21
N ASP A 68 14.68 26.50 25.31
CA ASP A 68 14.65 27.52 24.24
C ASP A 68 16.05 28.11 23.97
N GLU A 69 16.87 28.23 25.03
CA GLU A 69 18.24 28.70 24.96
C GLU A 69 19.15 27.86 25.87
N VAL A 70 20.38 27.64 25.42
CA VAL A 70 21.44 26.99 26.20
C VAL A 70 22.61 27.97 26.27
N THR A 71 22.83 28.58 27.43
CA THR A 71 23.84 29.64 27.61
C THR A 71 25.12 29.21 28.31
N ASP A 72 25.31 27.93 28.58
CA ASP A 72 26.52 27.48 29.23
C ASP A 72 27.48 26.75 28.31
N ASN A 73 28.76 27.02 28.55
CA ASN A 73 29.89 26.53 27.79
C ASN A 73 30.15 25.04 28.11
N ARG A 74 29.13 24.18 27.93
CA ARG A 74 29.07 22.74 28.27
C ARG A 74 29.00 22.43 29.77
N ASN A 75 28.41 23.31 30.59
CA ASN A 75 28.31 23.09 32.03
C ASN A 75 27.00 22.40 32.46
N PHE A 76 25.91 22.52 31.71
CA PHE A 76 24.68 21.75 31.93
C PHE A 76 24.36 20.88 30.72
N PRO A 77 24.28 19.55 30.90
CA PRO A 77 23.70 18.70 29.88
C PRO A 77 22.21 19.01 29.75
N PHE A 78 21.71 19.01 28.51
CA PHE A 78 20.28 19.08 28.23
C PHE A 78 19.84 17.86 27.41
N GLY A 79 18.58 17.49 27.55
CA GLY A 79 17.94 16.45 26.77
C GLY A 79 17.03 17.03 25.70
N VAL A 80 16.87 16.29 24.60
CA VAL A 80 15.82 16.52 23.62
C VAL A 80 14.78 15.42 23.80
N SER A 81 13.52 15.78 23.99
CA SER A 81 12.44 14.81 24.15
C SER A 81 11.34 15.08 23.15
N LEU A 82 10.92 14.03 22.47
CA LEU A 82 9.88 14.08 21.45
C LEU A 82 8.67 13.30 21.93
N GLN A 83 7.49 13.90 21.77
CA GLN A 83 6.24 13.19 21.85
C GLN A 83 5.80 12.84 20.43
N ILE A 84 5.61 11.54 20.18
CA ILE A 84 5.12 11.01 18.92
C ILE A 84 3.76 10.37 19.20
N GLU A 85 2.77 10.78 18.42
CA GLU A 85 1.41 10.28 18.51
C GLU A 85 1.02 9.66 17.17
N ASN A 86 0.55 8.41 17.21
CA ASN A 86 0.01 7.72 16.05
C ASN A 86 -1.46 8.11 15.87
N ASN A 87 -1.73 8.96 14.89
CA ASN A 87 -3.06 9.41 14.51
C ASN A 87 -3.61 8.61 13.31
N GLY A 88 -2.86 7.64 12.81
CA GLY A 88 -3.25 6.77 11.70
C GLY A 88 -4.15 5.61 12.13
N GLU A 89 -4.69 4.91 11.15
CA GLU A 89 -5.58 3.76 11.34
C GLU A 89 -4.81 2.46 11.65
N THR A 90 -3.50 2.44 11.41
CA THR A 90 -2.65 1.25 11.55
C THR A 90 -1.69 1.41 12.72
N GLU A 91 -1.55 0.36 13.52
CA GLU A 91 -0.56 0.29 14.58
C GLU A 91 0.87 0.23 14.02
N VAL A 92 1.76 1.07 14.57
CA VAL A 92 3.18 1.10 14.20
C VAL A 92 3.96 0.35 15.26
N GLN A 93 4.61 -0.75 14.87
CA GLN A 93 5.44 -1.54 15.78
C GLN A 93 6.73 -0.76 16.13
N ALA A 94 7.15 -0.88 17.39
CA ALA A 94 8.44 -0.34 17.81
C ALA A 94 9.58 -1.15 17.17
N GLY A 95 10.52 -0.47 16.51
CA GLY A 95 11.70 -1.11 15.93
C GLY A 95 12.51 -0.15 15.07
N PRO A 96 13.85 -0.30 15.00
CA PRO A 96 14.72 0.53 14.16
C PRO A 96 14.41 0.45 12.66
N GLU A 97 13.75 -0.62 12.22
CA GLU A 97 13.27 -0.83 10.86
C GLU A 97 11.98 -0.06 10.52
N ASN A 98 11.19 0.33 11.53
CA ASN A 98 9.86 0.93 11.33
C ASN A 98 9.89 2.46 11.32
N GLY A 99 11.00 3.07 11.74
CA GLY A 99 11.16 4.52 11.70
C GLY A 99 12.45 4.99 12.35
N TYR A 100 12.88 6.18 11.97
CA TYR A 100 13.98 6.88 12.61
C TYR A 100 13.65 8.36 12.72
N ILE A 101 14.23 9.00 13.73
CA ILE A 101 14.11 10.44 13.93
C ILE A 101 15.44 11.06 13.52
N LYS A 102 15.37 12.05 12.63
CA LYS A 102 16.53 12.89 12.32
C LYS A 102 16.33 14.24 12.99
N LEU A 103 17.08 14.48 14.06
CA LEU A 103 17.18 15.81 14.64
C LEU A 103 18.12 16.64 13.75
N LEU A 104 17.60 17.74 13.19
CA LEU A 104 18.37 18.69 12.39
C LEU A 104 18.77 19.87 13.29
N GLY A 105 20.01 20.34 13.13
CA GLY A 105 20.59 21.38 13.97
C GLY A 105 22.03 21.02 14.32
N ILE A 106 22.31 20.91 15.61
CA ILE A 106 23.65 20.65 16.14
C ILE A 106 23.96 19.15 16.09
N ASN A 107 25.05 18.75 15.44
CA ASN A 107 25.56 17.39 15.48
C ASN A 107 26.27 17.14 16.82
N PRO A 108 25.80 16.22 17.69
CA PRO A 108 26.38 15.99 19.02
C PRO A 108 27.86 15.57 18.96
N VAL A 109 28.25 14.92 17.86
CA VAL A 109 29.63 14.47 17.62
C VAL A 109 30.59 15.65 17.50
N ASP A 110 30.13 16.77 16.94
CA ASP A 110 30.93 17.99 16.82
C ASP A 110 31.27 18.60 18.20
N PHE A 111 30.56 18.16 19.25
CA PHE A 111 30.71 18.59 20.64
C PHE A 111 31.29 17.49 21.54
N GLY A 112 31.75 16.37 20.95
CA GLY A 112 32.36 15.26 21.67
C GLY A 112 31.36 14.37 22.43
N VAL A 113 30.06 14.46 22.11
CA VAL A 113 29.03 13.59 22.69
C VAL A 113 28.84 12.39 21.76
N PRO A 114 29.15 11.15 22.21
CA PRO A 114 28.91 9.96 21.41
C PRO A 114 27.41 9.73 21.22
N LEU A 115 27.04 9.18 20.06
CA LEU A 115 25.65 8.79 19.80
C LEU A 115 25.37 7.47 20.52
N ASP A 116 24.55 7.50 21.58
CA ASP A 116 24.15 6.30 22.33
C ASP A 116 23.33 5.29 21.50
N HIS A 117 22.86 5.72 20.32
CA HIS A 117 22.34 4.85 19.28
C HIS A 117 23.00 5.21 17.95
N PRO A 118 23.77 4.28 17.32
CA PRO A 118 24.30 4.56 15.99
C PRO A 118 23.12 4.80 15.07
N ALA A 119 23.11 5.96 14.40
CA ALA A 119 22.20 6.17 13.30
C ALA A 119 22.36 5.00 12.32
N PRO A 120 21.27 4.44 11.75
CA PRO A 120 21.38 3.34 10.79
C PRO A 120 22.44 3.68 9.73
N ALA A 121 23.33 2.73 9.41
CA ALA A 121 24.54 2.96 8.60
C ALA A 121 24.29 3.67 7.25
N GLN A 122 23.06 3.58 6.74
CA GLN A 122 22.56 4.30 5.56
C GLN A 122 22.60 5.85 5.69
N PHE A 123 22.82 6.41 6.88
CA PHE A 123 22.93 7.85 7.11
C PHE A 123 24.36 8.37 7.31
N LEU A 124 25.36 7.48 7.33
CA LEU A 124 26.78 7.86 7.38
C LEU A 124 27.37 8.15 6.00
N LYS A 125 26.59 7.91 4.93
CA LYS A 125 26.97 8.30 3.58
C LYS A 125 26.36 9.68 3.31
N ALA A 126 27.14 10.72 3.60
CA ALA A 126 26.87 12.05 3.04
C ALA A 126 26.89 11.97 1.49
N PRO A 127 26.18 12.86 0.78
CA PRO A 127 26.33 13.01 -0.67
C PRO A 127 27.79 13.29 -1.06
#